data_AF-A0A2E0R8T6-F1
#
_entry.id   AF-A0A2E0R8T6-F1
#
_cell.length_a   1.000
_cell.length_b   1.000
_cell.length_c   1.000
_cell.angle_alpha   90.00
_cell.angle_beta   90.00
_cell.angle_gamma   90.00
#
_symmetry.space_group_name_H-M   'P 1'
#
loop_
_entity.id
_entity.type
_entity.pdbx_description
1 polymer ?
#
loop_
_entity_poly.entity_id
_entity_poly.type
_entity_poly.pdbx_seq_one_letter_code
_entity_poly.pdbx_strand_id
1 'polypeptide(L)'
;MSWEYVVMASAVASAASSYAGASIQAKAGAKASRIKAEQSQTNKSMVELQAMTQESDRIKEYARLVSSNTNSVSYDPYSSPSFLAIDKESSKEVNKDISQIRLMGKTKAENYEKQAEIDVIEGDAFRSMGRTAWLQPAGTLLGGAYKAKRVKA
;
A
#
# COMPACT_ATOMS: atom_id res chain seq x y z
N MET A 1 39.10 39.16 -17.12
CA MET A 1 37.88 38.32 -17.08
C MET A 1 36.86 39.05 -16.22
N SER A 2 35.70 39.45 -16.77
CA SER A 2 34.71 40.23 -16.02
C SER A 2 34.09 39.41 -14.89
N TRP A 3 33.83 40.04 -13.75
CA TRP A 3 33.14 39.49 -12.58
C TRP A 3 31.85 38.71 -12.94
N GLU A 4 31.19 39.12 -14.02
CA GLU A 4 30.00 38.49 -14.59
C GLU A 4 30.20 37.01 -14.96
N TYR A 5 31.39 36.63 -15.46
CA TYR A 5 31.71 35.24 -15.78
C TYR A 5 31.86 34.38 -14.54
N VAL A 6 32.36 34.95 -13.44
CA VAL A 6 32.51 34.25 -12.15
C VAL A 6 31.14 34.01 -11.52
N VAL A 7 30.24 35.00 -11.59
CA VAL A 7 28.84 34.85 -11.13
C VAL A 7 28.05 33.86 -11.98
N MET A 8 28.23 33.87 -13.30
CA MET A 8 27.60 32.88 -14.19
C MET A 8 28.12 31.47 -13.95
N ALA A 9 29.44 31.28 -13.80
CA ALA A 9 30.03 29.97 -13.55
C ALA A 9 29.61 29.37 -12.19
N SER A 10 29.56 30.19 -11.14
CA SER A 10 29.08 29.77 -9.83
C SER A 10 27.58 29.46 -9.82
N ALA A 11 26.75 30.26 -10.50
CA ALA A 11 25.33 29.97 -10.66
C ALA A 11 25.07 28.66 -11.42
N VAL A 12 25.84 28.37 -12.48
CA VAL A 12 25.74 27.11 -13.24
C VAL A 12 26.21 25.92 -12.41
N ALA A 13 27.32 26.05 -11.68
CA ALA A 13 27.84 24.99 -10.82
C ALA A 13 26.88 24.65 -9.67
N SER A 14 26.29 25.66 -9.02
CA SER A 14 25.27 25.48 -7.99
C SER A 14 23.97 24.89 -8.55
N ALA A 15 23.55 25.30 -9.75
CA ALA A 15 22.39 24.70 -10.41
C ALA A 15 22.64 23.22 -10.79
N ALA A 16 23.85 22.88 -11.23
CA ALA A 16 24.21 21.51 -11.61
C ALA A 16 24.27 20.55 -10.39
N SER A 17 24.80 21.00 -9.25
CA SER A 17 24.86 20.20 -8.04
C SER A 17 23.49 19.98 -7.40
N SER A 18 22.64 21.02 -7.36
CA SER A 18 21.24 20.88 -6.92
C SER A 18 20.43 19.97 -7.86
N TYR A 19 20.71 19.98 -9.16
CA TYR A 19 20.09 19.08 -10.15
C TYR A 19 20.49 17.61 -9.97
N ALA A 20 21.79 17.34 -9.79
CA ALA A 20 22.27 15.99 -9.56
C ALA A 20 21.66 15.39 -8.29
N GLY A 21 21.57 16.18 -7.21
CA GLY A 21 20.88 15.79 -5.98
C GLY A 21 19.38 15.51 -6.18
N ALA A 22 18.65 16.45 -6.78
CA ALA A 22 17.20 16.34 -6.94
C ALA A 22 16.76 15.19 -7.87
N SER A 23 17.50 14.95 -8.96
CA SER A 23 17.18 13.87 -9.91
C SER A 23 17.47 12.47 -9.34
N ILE A 24 18.54 12.32 -8.54
CA ILE A 24 18.84 11.08 -7.82
C ILE A 24 17.78 10.84 -6.75
N GLN A 25 17.40 11.86 -6.00
CA GLN A 25 16.38 11.77 -4.94
C GLN A 25 15.00 11.42 -5.51
N ALA A 26 14.60 12.02 -6.64
CA ALA A 26 13.35 11.70 -7.33
C ALA A 26 13.31 10.24 -7.84
N LYS A 27 14.40 9.74 -8.41
CA LYS A 27 14.50 8.34 -8.87
C LYS A 27 14.49 7.35 -7.70
N ALA A 28 15.20 7.68 -6.62
CA ALA A 28 15.23 6.87 -5.41
C ALA A 28 13.85 6.82 -4.73
N GLY A 29 13.17 7.96 -4.61
CA GLY A 29 11.81 8.07 -4.09
C GLY A 29 10.81 7.26 -4.92
N ALA A 30 10.82 7.41 -6.25
CA ALA A 30 9.94 6.65 -7.13
C ALA A 30 10.17 5.13 -7.04
N LYS A 31 11.43 4.68 -6.90
CA LYS A 31 11.76 3.26 -6.71
C LYS A 31 11.29 2.76 -5.32
N ALA A 32 11.49 3.55 -4.27
CA ALA A 32 11.04 3.21 -2.93
C ALA A 32 9.52 3.10 -2.86
N SER A 33 8.77 4.03 -3.44
CA SER A 33 7.29 3.97 -3.47
C SER A 33 6.79 2.76 -4.26
N ARG A 34 7.44 2.38 -5.36
CA ARG A 34 7.11 1.14 -6.07
C ARG A 34 7.32 -0.11 -5.21
N ILE A 35 8.42 -0.19 -4.47
CA ILE A 35 8.68 -1.31 -3.55
C ILE A 35 7.62 -1.35 -2.45
N LYS A 36 7.21 -0.20 -1.90
CA LYS A 36 6.12 -0.12 -0.93
C LYS A 36 4.79 -0.59 -1.50
N ALA A 37 4.46 -0.21 -2.75
CA ALA A 37 3.26 -0.68 -3.42
C ALA A 37 3.26 -2.21 -3.60
N GLU A 38 4.40 -2.80 -4.01
CA GLU A 38 4.57 -4.26 -4.13
C GLU A 38 4.47 -4.97 -2.75
N GLN A 39 5.01 -4.36 -1.69
CA GLN A 39 4.84 -4.87 -0.32
C GLN A 39 3.38 -4.81 0.14
N SER A 40 2.68 -3.72 -0.15
CA SER A 40 1.25 -3.57 0.15
C SER A 40 0.40 -4.62 -0.58
N GLN A 41 0.70 -4.92 -1.85
CA GLN A 41 0.05 -6.04 -2.57
C GLN A 41 0.37 -7.40 -1.94
N THR A 42 1.61 -7.62 -1.51
CA THR A 42 1.98 -8.87 -0.81
C THR A 42 1.23 -9.00 0.53
N ASN A 43 1.10 -7.91 1.28
CA ASN A 43 0.34 -7.86 2.53
C ASN A 43 -1.16 -8.12 2.30
N LYS A 44 -1.73 -7.61 1.21
CA LYS A 44 -3.11 -7.93 0.80
C LYS A 44 -3.29 -9.44 0.64
N SER A 45 -2.44 -10.09 -0.16
CA SER A 45 -2.49 -11.54 -0.38
C SER A 45 -2.31 -12.33 0.92
N MET A 46 -1.43 -11.87 1.80
CA MET A 46 -1.19 -12.50 3.10
C MET A 46 -2.41 -12.41 4.02
N VAL A 47 -3.11 -11.28 4.04
CA VAL A 47 -4.34 -11.09 4.82
C VAL A 47 -5.48 -11.93 4.27
N GLU A 48 -5.63 -12.00 2.95
CA GLU A 48 -6.62 -12.89 2.31
C GLU A 48 -6.36 -14.34 2.69
N LEU A 49 -5.10 -14.79 2.63
CA LEU A 49 -4.70 -16.13 3.05
C LEU A 49 -4.96 -16.37 4.54
N GLN A 50 -4.66 -15.39 5.40
CA GLN A 50 -4.92 -15.50 6.84
C GLN A 50 -6.41 -15.61 7.14
N ALA A 51 -7.25 -14.84 6.44
CA ALA A 51 -8.70 -14.93 6.57
C ALA A 51 -9.23 -16.29 6.11
N MET A 52 -8.75 -16.83 4.99
CA MET A 52 -9.09 -18.19 4.53
C MET A 52 -8.65 -19.27 5.53
N THR A 53 -7.47 -19.11 6.12
CA THR A 53 -6.97 -20.05 7.16
C THR A 53 -7.87 -20.01 8.39
N GLN A 54 -8.21 -18.82 8.89
CA GLN A 54 -9.12 -18.66 10.04
C GLN A 54 -10.52 -19.22 9.75
N GLU A 55 -11.04 -18.98 8.55
CA GLU A 55 -12.31 -19.57 8.11
C GLU A 55 -12.25 -21.11 8.13
N SER A 56 -11.21 -21.70 7.54
CA SER A 56 -10.98 -23.14 7.55
C SER A 56 -10.91 -23.69 8.98
N ASP A 57 -10.20 -23.01 9.88
CA ASP A 57 -10.04 -23.47 11.25
C ASP A 57 -11.36 -23.42 12.04
N ARG A 58 -12.20 -22.39 11.83
CA ARG A 58 -13.55 -22.34 12.40
C ARG A 58 -14.45 -23.45 11.89
N ILE A 59 -14.38 -23.77 10.60
CA ILE A 59 -15.13 -24.89 10.03
C ILE A 59 -14.67 -26.23 10.65
N LYS A 60 -13.35 -26.43 10.80
CA LYS A 60 -12.80 -27.63 11.45
C LYS A 60 -13.20 -27.74 12.92
N GLU A 61 -13.21 -26.63 13.65
CA GLU A 61 -13.65 -26.58 15.04
C GLU A 61 -15.14 -26.94 15.18
N TYR A 62 -15.99 -26.38 14.31
CA TYR A 62 -17.39 -26.77 14.23
C TYR A 62 -17.55 -28.26 13.93
N ALA A 63 -16.83 -28.80 12.93
CA ALA A 63 -16.89 -30.22 12.61
C ALA A 63 -16.45 -31.12 13.78
N ARG A 64 -15.46 -30.70 14.58
CA ARG A 64 -15.05 -31.41 15.81
C ARG A 64 -16.12 -31.35 16.89
N LEU A 65 -16.75 -30.19 17.09
CA LEU A 65 -17.85 -30.02 18.04
C LEU A 65 -19.03 -30.93 17.65
N VAL A 66 -19.46 -30.90 16.40
CA VAL A 66 -20.53 -31.75 15.87
C VAL A 66 -20.20 -33.23 16.07
N SER A 67 -18.98 -33.66 15.73
CA SER A 67 -18.51 -35.05 15.89
C SER A 67 -18.49 -35.51 17.36
N SER A 68 -18.01 -34.66 18.27
CA SER A 68 -18.03 -34.93 19.72
C SER A 68 -19.46 -35.06 20.25
N ASN A 69 -20.35 -34.21 19.73
CA ASN A 69 -21.75 -34.14 20.11
C ASN A 69 -22.59 -35.30 19.55
N THR A 70 -22.34 -35.75 18.32
CA THR A 70 -22.99 -36.96 17.79
C THR A 70 -22.56 -38.21 18.55
N ASN A 71 -21.29 -38.29 18.97
CA ASN A 71 -20.79 -39.41 19.78
C ASN A 71 -21.42 -39.47 21.19
N SER A 72 -21.77 -38.33 21.78
CA SER A 72 -22.46 -38.29 23.08
C SER A 72 -23.95 -38.61 22.96
N VAL A 73 -24.61 -38.19 21.88
CA VAL A 73 -26.03 -38.52 21.60
C VAL A 73 -26.23 -40.00 21.29
N SER A 74 -25.26 -40.68 20.68
CA SER A 74 -25.35 -42.14 20.50
C SER A 74 -25.46 -42.94 21.80
N TYR A 75 -25.15 -42.32 22.96
CA TYR A 75 -25.29 -42.94 24.29
C TYR A 75 -26.64 -42.64 24.99
N ASP A 76 -27.39 -41.61 24.57
CA ASP A 76 -28.69 -41.27 25.16
C ASP A 76 -29.75 -40.87 24.10
N PRO A 77 -30.69 -41.78 23.78
CA PRO A 77 -31.71 -41.57 22.75
C PRO A 77 -32.80 -40.54 23.12
N TYR A 78 -32.85 -40.04 24.36
CA TYR A 78 -33.86 -39.05 24.79
C TYR A 78 -33.44 -37.57 24.61
N SER A 79 -32.25 -37.30 24.06
CA SER A 79 -31.69 -35.95 23.85
C SER A 79 -32.23 -35.16 22.63
N SER A 80 -33.27 -35.69 21.96
CA SER A 80 -33.65 -35.35 20.58
C SER A 80 -34.00 -33.87 20.26
N PRO A 81 -34.68 -33.08 21.12
CA PRO A 81 -35.02 -31.69 20.78
C PRO A 81 -33.99 -30.63 21.22
N SER A 82 -33.35 -30.83 22.37
CA SER A 82 -32.36 -29.90 22.92
C SER A 82 -31.05 -29.95 22.13
N PHE A 83 -30.67 -31.13 21.64
CA PHE A 83 -29.49 -31.30 20.79
C PHE A 83 -29.62 -30.58 19.44
N LEU A 84 -30.75 -30.75 18.76
CA LEU A 84 -31.03 -30.07 17.49
C LEU A 84 -31.06 -28.55 17.65
N ALA A 85 -31.54 -28.05 18.79
CA ALA A 85 -31.50 -26.63 19.10
C ALA A 85 -30.06 -26.12 19.27
N ILE A 86 -29.22 -26.86 20.02
CA ILE A 86 -27.81 -26.53 20.25
C ILE A 86 -27.00 -26.56 18.94
N ASP A 87 -27.22 -27.58 18.08
CA ASP A 87 -26.53 -27.65 16.79
C ASP A 87 -26.95 -26.51 15.86
N LYS A 88 -28.25 -26.18 15.81
CA LYS A 88 -28.75 -25.06 15.00
C LYS A 88 -28.24 -23.71 15.49
N GLU A 89 -28.10 -23.53 16.79
CA GLU A 89 -27.52 -22.32 17.38
C GLU A 89 -26.01 -22.23 17.11
N SER A 90 -25.28 -23.33 17.32
CA SER A 90 -23.84 -23.43 17.03
C SER A 90 -23.54 -23.19 15.54
N SER A 91 -24.37 -23.74 14.64
CA SER A 91 -24.27 -23.52 13.20
C SER A 91 -24.48 -22.05 12.83
N LYS A 92 -25.44 -21.36 13.47
CA LYS A 92 -25.65 -19.92 13.26
C LYS A 92 -24.47 -19.08 13.75
N GLU A 93 -23.90 -19.41 14.91
CA GLU A 93 -22.73 -18.74 15.45
C GLU A 93 -21.53 -18.89 14.52
N VAL A 94 -21.24 -20.10 14.06
CA VAL A 94 -20.13 -20.37 13.12
C VAL A 94 -20.32 -19.62 11.80
N ASN A 95 -21.53 -19.60 11.25
CA ASN A 95 -21.82 -18.84 10.04
C ASN A 95 -21.64 -17.33 10.23
N LYS A 96 -22.01 -16.81 11.40
CA LYS A 96 -21.79 -15.40 11.76
C LYS A 96 -20.30 -15.09 11.90
N ASP A 97 -19.53 -15.95 12.55
CA ASP A 97 -18.08 -15.82 12.71
C ASP A 97 -17.36 -15.87 11.37
N ILE A 98 -17.69 -16.82 10.49
CA ILE A 98 -17.15 -16.90 9.13
C ILE A 98 -17.46 -15.62 8.35
N SER A 99 -18.70 -15.12 8.45
CA SER A 99 -19.10 -13.88 7.78
C SER A 99 -18.30 -12.68 8.30
N GLN A 100 -18.05 -12.60 9.60
CA GLN A 100 -17.20 -11.55 10.19
C GLN A 100 -15.74 -11.68 9.76
N ILE A 101 -15.18 -12.90 9.74
CA ILE A 101 -13.80 -13.15 9.27
C ILE A 101 -13.64 -12.70 7.83
N ARG A 102 -14.58 -13.08 6.94
CA ARG A 102 -14.57 -12.66 5.53
C ARG A 102 -14.68 -11.15 5.39
N LEU A 103 -15.57 -10.50 6.14
CA LEU A 103 -15.75 -9.05 6.12
C LEU A 103 -14.48 -8.32 6.58
N MET A 104 -13.88 -8.77 7.69
CA MET A 104 -12.63 -8.20 8.20
C MET A 104 -11.47 -8.42 7.23
N GLY A 105 -11.36 -9.62 6.65
CA GLY A 105 -10.37 -9.94 5.62
C GLY A 105 -10.50 -9.02 4.42
N LYS A 106 -11.72 -8.86 3.89
CA LYS A 106 -12.00 -7.96 2.76
C LYS A 106 -11.68 -6.50 3.08
N THR A 107 -12.10 -6.01 4.25
CA THR A 107 -11.85 -4.62 4.66
C THR A 107 -10.35 -4.33 4.78
N LYS A 108 -9.58 -5.26 5.36
CA LYS A 108 -8.13 -5.12 5.44
C LYS A 108 -7.46 -5.21 4.06
N ALA A 109 -7.90 -6.13 3.20
CA ALA A 109 -7.42 -6.25 1.83
C ALA A 109 -7.65 -4.96 1.02
N GLU A 110 -8.85 -4.37 1.11
CA GLU A 110 -9.18 -3.08 0.48
C GLU A 110 -8.30 -1.93 1.01
N ASN A 111 -7.96 -1.92 2.30
CA ASN A 111 -7.06 -0.91 2.86
C ASN A 111 -5.65 -1.02 2.28
N TYR A 112 -5.10 -2.24 2.15
CA TYR A 112 -3.79 -2.44 1.52
C TYR A 112 -3.80 -2.12 0.03
N GLU A 113 -4.90 -2.37 -0.67
CA GLU A 113 -5.07 -1.98 -2.06
C GLU A 113 -5.05 -0.46 -2.24
N LYS A 114 -5.81 0.27 -1.41
CA LYS A 114 -5.77 1.74 -1.39
C LYS A 114 -4.38 2.27 -1.04
N GLN A 115 -3.68 1.61 -0.12
CA GLN A 115 -2.33 2.02 0.25
C GLN A 115 -1.33 1.80 -0.89
N ALA A 116 -1.45 0.70 -1.63
CA ALA A 116 -0.66 0.47 -2.84
C ALA A 116 -0.95 1.52 -3.92
N GLU A 117 -2.21 1.92 -4.10
CA GLU A 117 -2.58 2.99 -5.05
C GLU A 117 -1.98 4.34 -4.65
N ILE A 118 -2.03 4.70 -3.36
CA ILE A 118 -1.39 5.91 -2.82
C ILE A 118 0.12 5.88 -3.09
N ASP A 119 0.79 4.75 -2.83
CA ASP A 119 2.23 4.61 -3.07
C ASP A 119 2.57 4.75 -4.56
N VAL A 120 1.72 4.25 -5.47
CA VAL A 120 1.91 4.44 -6.93
C VAL A 120 1.78 5.92 -7.30
N ILE A 121 0.75 6.61 -6.80
CA ILE A 121 0.54 8.04 -7.03
C ILE A 121 1.73 8.85 -6.49
N GLU A 122 2.22 8.53 -5.30
CA GLU A 122 3.40 9.17 -4.71
C GLU A 122 4.65 8.94 -5.57
N GLY A 123 4.84 7.73 -6.09
CA GLY A 123 5.93 7.40 -7.01
C GLY A 123 5.89 8.22 -8.30
N ASP A 124 4.71 8.45 -8.87
CA ASP A 124 4.53 9.29 -10.05
C ASP A 124 4.70 10.78 -9.74
N ALA A 125 4.30 11.23 -8.54
CA ALA A 125 4.62 12.56 -8.05
C ALA A 125 6.13 12.79 -7.99
N PHE A 126 6.91 11.85 -7.44
CA PHE A 126 8.38 11.92 -7.45
C PHE A 126 8.97 11.98 -8.86
N ARG A 127 8.43 11.20 -9.82
CA ARG A 127 8.86 11.28 -11.23
C ARG A 127 8.56 12.65 -11.85
N SER A 128 7.38 13.20 -11.57
CA SER A 128 6.99 14.53 -12.04
C SER A 128 7.86 15.63 -11.44
N MET A 129 8.20 15.54 -10.15
CA MET A 129 9.16 16.43 -9.48
C MET A 129 10.54 16.35 -10.12
N GLY A 130 11.00 15.15 -10.49
CA GLY A 130 12.24 14.98 -11.25
C GLY A 130 12.22 15.68 -12.62
N ARG A 131 11.06 15.72 -13.30
CA ARG A 131 10.87 16.43 -14.57
C ARG A 131 10.75 17.95 -14.38
N THR A 132 10.03 18.43 -13.37
CA THR A 132 9.88 19.88 -13.11
C THR A 132 11.14 20.50 -12.52
N ALA A 133 11.91 19.75 -11.75
CA ALA A 133 13.25 20.13 -11.29
C ALA A 133 14.23 20.35 -12.46
N TRP A 134 13.97 19.78 -13.65
CA TRP A 134 14.72 20.09 -14.86
C TRP A 134 14.29 21.42 -15.51
N LEU A 135 13.00 21.75 -15.45
CA LEU A 135 12.43 22.96 -16.06
C LEU A 135 12.75 24.26 -15.29
N GLN A 136 12.79 24.20 -13.96
CA GLN A 136 13.10 25.39 -13.12
C GLN A 136 14.47 26.01 -13.43
N PRO A 137 15.60 25.27 -13.37
CA PRO A 137 16.91 25.84 -13.68
C PRO A 137 17.03 26.25 -15.16
N ALA A 138 16.36 25.56 -16.09
CA ALA A 138 16.28 26.00 -17.48
C ALA A 138 15.59 27.37 -17.61
N GLY A 139 14.48 27.59 -16.89
CA GLY A 139 13.81 28.90 -16.81
C GLY A 139 14.68 29.98 -16.18
N THR A 140 15.44 29.65 -15.13
CA THR A 140 16.36 30.58 -14.47
C THR A 140 17.55 30.95 -15.35
N LEU A 141 18.11 29.99 -16.10
CA LEU A 141 19.20 30.22 -17.06
C LEU A 141 18.73 31.03 -18.27
N LEU A 142 17.54 30.74 -18.82
CA LEU A 142 16.94 31.52 -19.91
C LEU A 142 16.59 32.94 -19.47
N GLY A 143 16.00 33.11 -18.28
CA GLY A 143 15.70 34.43 -17.70
C GLY A 143 16.95 35.26 -17.38
N GLY A 144 18.00 34.61 -16.88
CA GLY A 144 19.32 35.22 -16.64
C GLY A 144 20.00 35.67 -17.93
N ALA A 145 19.98 34.82 -18.97
CA ALA A 145 20.51 35.17 -20.30
C ALA A 145 19.73 36.33 -20.96
N TYR A 146 18.41 36.37 -20.80
CA TYR A 146 17.56 37.45 -21.34
C TYR A 146 17.83 38.79 -20.65
N LYS A 147 18.04 38.80 -19.33
CA LYS A 147 18.43 40.00 -18.59
C LYS A 147 19.84 40.47 -18.94
N ALA A 148 20.80 39.56 -19.11
CA ALA A 148 22.16 39.91 -19.53
C ALA A 148 22.21 40.53 -20.95
N LYS A 149 21.33 40.09 -21.86
CA LYS A 149 21.23 40.65 -23.22
C LYS A 149 20.66 42.08 -23.25
N ARG A 150 19.83 42.47 -22.26
CA ARG A 150 19.32 43.85 -22.12
C ARG A 150 20.29 44.83 -21.45
N VAL A 151 21.29 44.34 -20.72
CA VAL A 151 22.31 45.20 -20.06
C VAL A 151 23.47 45.54 -21.00
N LYS A 152 23.63 44.79 -22.11
CA LYS A 152 24.63 45.03 -23.16
C LYS A 152 24.09 45.76 -24.41
N ALA A 153 22.86 46.27 -24.36
CA ALA A 153 22.29 47.16 -25.38
C ALA A 153 22.18 48.57 -24.80
#